data_AF-A0A7C3SFI0-F1
#
_entry.id   AF-A0A7C3SFI0-F1
#
_cell.length_a   1.000
_cell.length_b   1.000
_cell.length_c   1.000
_cell.angle_alpha   90.00
_cell.angle_beta   90.00
_cell.angle_gamma   90.00
#
_symmetry.space_group_name_H-M   'P 1'
#
loop_
_entity.id
_entity.type
_entity.pdbx_description
1 polymer ?
#
loop_
_entity_poly.entity_id
_entity_poly.type
_entity_poly.pdbx_seq_one_letter_code
_entity_poly.pdbx_strand_id
1 'polypeptide(L)'
;EWVDYLVPDRRHRRVRLLRADKSGGDRPDAQGAKEARLLVRRLQVVGGLSWVEIQPLTGRKHQIRVQLAEHGYPIVGDRKYGSREKFPVGIALHARRLAFFHPVQQTRLELTAPLPPIWQKWGIPDEPP
;
A
#
# COMPACT_ATOMS: atom_id res chain seq x y z
N GLU A 1 9.01 9.05 -3.36
CA GLU A 1 9.37 7.74 -2.75
C GLU A 1 9.20 7.85 -1.25
N TRP A 2 8.61 6.83 -0.62
CA TRP A 2 8.50 6.72 0.83
C TRP A 2 9.39 5.57 1.32
N VAL A 3 10.17 5.85 2.35
CA VAL A 3 11.06 4.88 3.01
C VAL A 3 10.70 4.85 4.48
N ASP A 4 10.34 3.66 4.94
CA ASP A 4 9.78 3.41 6.26
C ASP A 4 10.35 2.11 6.85
N TYR A 5 10.29 1.96 8.17
CA TYR A 5 10.70 0.72 8.85
C TYR A 5 9.48 0.07 9.52
N LEU A 6 9.15 -1.16 9.13
CA LEU A 6 7.97 -1.86 9.60
C LEU A 6 8.32 -2.91 10.66
N VAL A 7 7.65 -2.86 11.81
CA VAL A 7 7.82 -3.80 12.93
C VAL A 7 6.56 -4.66 13.07
N PRO A 8 6.70 -6.00 13.18
CA PRO A 8 5.57 -6.89 13.43
C PRO A 8 5.04 -6.73 14.86
N ASP A 9 3.75 -6.44 15.00
CA ASP A 9 3.03 -6.47 16.28
C ASP A 9 2.27 -7.79 16.42
N ARG A 10 2.88 -8.75 17.13
CA ARG A 10 2.29 -10.07 17.36
C ARG A 10 1.07 -10.01 18.28
N ARG A 11 1.03 -9.08 19.24
CA ARG A 11 -0.06 -8.94 20.23
C ARG A 11 -1.37 -8.58 19.56
N HIS A 12 -1.34 -7.66 18.59
CA HIS A 12 -2.53 -7.21 17.86
C HIS A 12 -2.66 -7.83 16.46
N ARG A 13 -1.77 -8.76 16.11
CA ARG A 13 -1.65 -9.35 14.76
C ARG A 13 -1.59 -8.26 13.67
N ARG A 14 -0.85 -7.17 13.92
CA ARG A 14 -0.69 -6.02 13.00
C ARG A 14 0.79 -5.80 12.66
N VAL A 15 1.02 -4.79 11.84
CA VAL A 15 2.36 -4.25 11.53
C VAL A 15 2.25 -2.75 11.78
N ARG A 16 3.29 -2.14 12.36
CA ARG A 16 3.36 -0.71 12.70
C ARG A 16 4.65 -0.10 12.14
N LEU A 17 4.67 1.21 11.97
CA LEU A 17 5.92 1.93 11.68
C LEU A 17 6.76 2.06 12.95
N LEU A 18 8.07 1.84 12.82
CA LEU A 18 9.05 2.29 13.79
C LEU A 18 9.27 3.78 13.56
N ARG A 19 8.83 4.62 14.50
CA ARG A 19 9.15 6.04 14.48
C ARG A 19 10.56 6.17 15.06
N ALA A 20 11.50 6.72 14.29
CA ALA A 20 12.78 7.11 14.85
C ALA A 20 12.52 8.25 15.85
N ASP A 21 12.73 7.98 17.12
CA ASP A 21 12.74 9.00 18.16
C ASP A 21 13.73 10.10 17.74
N LYS A 22 13.39 11.37 17.97
CA LYS A 22 14.29 12.52 17.78
C LYS A 22 15.57 12.46 18.65
N SER A 23 15.74 11.38 19.39
CA SER A 23 16.83 11.08 20.33
C SER A 23 17.75 9.98 19.80
N GLY A 24 18.01 9.89 18.49
CA GLY A 24 19.18 9.18 17.91
C GLY A 24 19.50 7.74 18.37
N GLY A 25 18.54 6.98 18.91
CA GLY A 25 18.84 5.76 19.68
C GLY A 25 18.45 4.44 19.02
N ASP A 26 17.32 4.38 18.30
CA ASP A 26 16.81 3.09 17.85
C ASP A 26 17.31 2.74 16.44
N ARG A 27 18.34 1.89 16.41
CA ARG A 27 18.77 1.21 15.18
C ARG A 27 17.60 0.37 14.65
N PRO A 28 17.36 0.34 13.32
CA PRO A 28 16.33 -0.49 12.69
C PRO A 28 16.35 -1.97 13.14
N ASP A 29 17.53 -2.45 13.52
CA ASP A 29 17.79 -3.85 13.83
C ASP A 29 17.30 -4.28 15.22
N ALA A 30 17.03 -3.35 16.15
CA ALA A 30 16.77 -3.65 17.56
C ALA A 30 15.42 -4.34 17.84
N GLN A 31 14.44 -4.24 16.93
CA GLN A 31 13.09 -4.79 17.11
C GLN A 31 12.62 -5.69 15.96
N GLY A 32 13.55 -6.13 15.10
CA GLY A 32 13.20 -6.86 13.88
C GLY A 32 12.44 -6.01 12.86
N ALA A 33 12.70 -4.69 12.84
CA ALA A 33 12.14 -3.79 11.86
C ALA A 33 12.71 -4.13 10.49
N LYS A 34 11.87 -4.06 9.46
CA LYS A 34 12.29 -4.28 8.08
C LYS A 34 12.00 -3.05 7.25
N GLU A 35 12.99 -2.64 6.47
CA GLU A 35 12.82 -1.57 5.51
C GLU A 35 11.68 -1.90 4.53
N ALA A 36 10.86 -0.88 4.29
CA ALA A 36 9.68 -0.89 3.45
C ALA A 36 9.71 0.34 2.54
N ARG A 37 9.85 0.10 1.24
CA ARG A 37 9.92 1.14 0.23
C ARG A 37 8.71 1.14 -0.69
N LEU A 38 8.14 2.32 -0.90
CA LEU A 38 6.91 2.51 -1.65
C LEU A 38 7.02 3.74 -2.55
N LEU A 39 6.81 3.57 -3.84
CA LEU A 39 6.54 4.72 -4.72
C LEU A 39 5.05 4.97 -4.75
N VAL A 40 4.66 6.23 -4.58
CA VAL A 40 3.26 6.67 -4.57
C VAL A 40 3.13 7.83 -5.55
N ARG A 41 2.20 7.72 -6.48
CA ARG A 41 1.84 8.78 -7.43
C ARG A 41 0.35 9.04 -7.33
N ARG A 42 -0.05 10.27 -7.02
CA ARG A 42 -1.46 10.65 -7.04
C ARG A 42 -1.91 10.82 -8.48
N LEU A 43 -2.94 10.08 -8.89
CA LEU A 43 -3.54 10.14 -10.21
C LEU A 43 -4.61 11.24 -10.24
N GLN A 44 -5.52 11.21 -9.28
CA GLN A 44 -6.66 12.12 -9.23
C GLN A 44 -7.17 12.29 -7.80
N VAL A 45 -7.90 13.39 -7.56
CA VAL A 45 -8.72 13.59 -6.37
C VAL A 45 -10.18 13.58 -6.80
N VAL A 46 -11.00 12.73 -6.18
CA VAL A 46 -12.44 12.60 -6.47
C VAL A 46 -13.21 12.49 -5.15
N GLY A 47 -14.19 13.36 -4.94
CA GLY A 47 -15.05 13.30 -3.74
C GLY A 47 -14.30 13.35 -2.41
N GLY A 48 -13.20 14.10 -2.32
CA GLY A 48 -12.35 14.17 -1.11
C GLY A 48 -11.43 12.97 -0.91
N LEU A 49 -11.43 11.98 -1.81
CA LEU A 49 -10.53 10.84 -1.81
C LEU A 49 -9.43 11.03 -2.85
N SER A 50 -8.27 10.43 -2.59
CA SER A 50 -7.17 10.38 -3.55
C SER A 50 -7.09 9.01 -4.20
N TRP A 51 -7.19 8.98 -5.53
CA TRP A 51 -6.83 7.82 -6.32
C TRP A 51 -5.33 7.86 -6.59
N VAL A 52 -4.63 6.81 -6.14
CA VAL A 52 -3.17 6.75 -6.17
C VAL A 52 -2.71 5.48 -6.89
N GLU A 53 -1.66 5.63 -7.68
CA GLU A 53 -0.85 4.52 -8.16
C GLU A 53 0.26 4.25 -7.12
N ILE A 54 0.50 2.97 -6.88
CA ILE A 54 1.43 2.51 -5.86
C ILE A 54 2.32 1.42 -6.46
N GLN A 55 3.64 1.60 -6.33
CA GLN A 55 4.62 0.60 -6.70
C GLN A 55 5.41 0.18 -5.44
N PRO A 56 5.12 -1.00 -4.88
CA PRO A 56 5.91 -1.53 -3.77
C PRO A 56 7.28 -2.00 -4.29
N LEU A 57 8.35 -1.39 -3.78
CA LEU A 57 9.73 -1.82 -4.07
C LEU A 57 10.18 -2.95 -3.14
N THR A 58 9.42 -3.19 -2.07
CA THR A 58 9.57 -4.30 -1.12
C THR A 58 8.21 -4.95 -0.88
N GLY A 59 8.19 -6.21 -0.42
CA GLY A 59 6.95 -6.99 -0.20
C GLY A 59 6.65 -7.32 1.26
N ARG A 60 6.61 -6.33 2.16
CA ARG A 60 6.33 -6.61 3.60
C ARG A 60 4.84 -6.83 3.84
N LYS A 61 4.51 -7.59 4.90
CA LYS A 61 3.11 -7.88 5.27
C LYS A 61 2.33 -6.60 5.53
N HIS A 62 1.22 -6.40 4.81
CA HIS A 62 0.37 -5.21 4.88
C HIS A 62 1.11 -3.88 4.62
N GLN A 63 2.27 -3.91 3.95
CA GLN A 63 3.13 -2.76 3.76
C GLN A 63 2.37 -1.50 3.30
N ILE A 64 1.68 -1.60 2.17
CA ILE A 64 0.92 -0.50 1.57
C ILE A 64 -0.10 0.07 2.57
N ARG A 65 -0.82 -0.82 3.26
CA ARG A 65 -1.90 -0.47 4.18
C ARG A 65 -1.39 0.31 5.39
N VAL A 66 -0.27 -0.13 5.97
CA VAL A 66 0.35 0.51 7.14
C VAL A 66 0.95 1.85 6.76
N GLN A 67 1.74 1.89 5.68
CA GLN A 67 2.41 3.11 5.25
C GLN A 67 1.38 4.20 4.93
N LEU A 68 0.37 3.89 4.11
CA LEU A 68 -0.68 4.86 3.79
C LEU A 68 -1.41 5.38 5.03
N ALA A 69 -1.77 4.51 5.96
CA ALA A 69 -2.47 4.92 7.18
C ALA A 69 -1.63 5.82 8.09
N GLU A 70 -0.36 5.48 8.29
CA GLU A 70 0.54 6.26 9.16
C GLU A 70 0.93 7.60 8.53
N HIS A 71 0.97 7.70 7.20
CA HIS A 71 1.11 8.95 6.47
C HIS A 71 -0.21 9.76 6.41
N GLY A 72 -1.29 9.31 7.07
CA GLY A 72 -2.55 10.03 7.20
C GLY A 72 -3.59 9.77 6.10
N TYR A 73 -3.34 8.81 5.22
CA TYR A 73 -4.18 8.47 4.07
C TYR A 73 -4.65 7.00 4.11
N PRO A 74 -5.39 6.56 5.14
CA PRO A 74 -5.81 5.16 5.26
C PRO A 74 -6.65 4.73 4.05
N ILE A 75 -6.43 3.48 3.58
CA ILE A 75 -7.16 2.92 2.44
C ILE A 75 -8.65 2.79 2.79
N VAL A 76 -9.53 3.27 1.90
CA VAL A 76 -10.99 3.17 2.06
C VAL A 76 -11.41 1.73 2.34
N GLY A 77 -12.23 1.52 3.37
CA GLY A 77 -12.66 0.21 3.86
C GLY A 77 -11.69 -0.47 4.84
N ASP A 78 -10.44 0.00 4.97
CA ASP A 78 -9.44 -0.61 5.84
C ASP A 78 -9.57 -0.20 7.32
N ARG A 79 -10.60 -0.71 8.00
CA ARG A 79 -10.86 -0.43 9.42
C ARG A 79 -9.69 -0.83 10.32
N LYS A 80 -8.90 -1.82 9.92
CA LYS A 80 -7.74 -2.30 10.69
C LYS A 80 -6.67 -1.22 10.80
N TYR A 81 -6.55 -0.37 9.79
CA TYR A 81 -5.56 0.71 9.74
C TYR A 81 -6.22 2.10 9.72
N GLY A 82 -7.41 2.24 10.30
CA GLY A 82 -7.97 3.55 10.62
C GLY A 82 -8.93 4.16 9.60
N SER A 83 -9.31 3.44 8.53
CA SER A 83 -10.36 3.93 7.64
C SER A 83 -11.70 4.02 8.37
N ARG A 84 -12.34 5.20 8.26
CA ARG A 84 -13.71 5.45 8.72
C ARG A 84 -14.73 5.20 7.60
N GLU A 85 -14.31 5.36 6.36
CA GLU A 85 -15.13 5.09 5.18
C GLU A 85 -15.36 3.60 4.97
N LYS A 86 -16.57 3.25 4.54
CA LYS A 86 -16.96 1.89 4.18
C LYS A 86 -16.62 1.63 2.72
N PHE A 87 -16.18 0.41 2.43
CA PHE A 87 -16.06 -0.10 1.07
C PHE A 87 -16.93 -1.36 0.93
N PRO A 88 -17.65 -1.57 -0.19
CA PRO A 88 -18.64 -2.65 -0.29
C PRO A 88 -18.08 -4.05 -0.05
N VAL A 89 -16.87 -4.33 -0.57
CA VAL A 89 -16.20 -5.63 -0.41
C VAL A 89 -14.71 -5.41 -0.17
N GLY A 90 -14.21 -5.83 0.99
CA GLY A 90 -12.79 -5.73 1.33
C GLY A 90 -12.32 -4.28 1.53
N ILE A 91 -11.25 -3.91 0.86
CA ILE A 91 -10.60 -2.59 0.92
C ILE A 91 -10.37 -2.07 -0.50
N ALA A 92 -10.30 -0.75 -0.68
CA ALA A 92 -10.01 -0.10 -1.96
C ALA A 92 -8.53 -0.21 -2.34
N LEU A 93 -8.03 -1.45 -2.49
CA LEU A 93 -6.68 -1.79 -2.92
C LEU A 93 -6.76 -2.88 -3.98
N HIS A 94 -6.21 -2.62 -5.16
CA HIS A 94 -6.29 -3.51 -6.30
C HIS A 94 -4.90 -3.72 -6.92
N ALA A 95 -4.48 -4.98 -7.07
CA ALA A 95 -3.24 -5.35 -7.73
C ALA A 95 -3.45 -5.32 -9.26
N ARG A 96 -3.22 -4.15 -9.86
CA ARG A 96 -3.52 -3.91 -11.28
C ARG A 96 -2.50 -4.52 -12.24
N ARG A 97 -1.21 -4.34 -11.99
CA ARG A 97 -0.14 -4.72 -12.93
C ARG A 97 0.90 -5.58 -12.24
N LEU A 98 1.32 -6.65 -12.89
CA LEU A 98 2.42 -7.53 -12.47
C LEU A 98 3.35 -7.77 -13.66
N ALA A 99 4.64 -7.50 -13.49
CA ALA A 99 5.66 -7.76 -14.49
C ALA A 99 6.81 -8.57 -13.87
N PHE A 100 7.20 -9.65 -14.54
CA PHE A 100 8.27 -10.54 -14.08
C PHE A 100 8.85 -11.33 -15.27
N PHE A 101 10.02 -11.93 -15.08
CA PHE A 101 10.56 -12.88 -16.06
C PHE A 101 9.91 -14.24 -15.87
N HIS A 102 9.36 -14.80 -16.96
CA HIS A 102 8.79 -16.13 -16.94
C HIS A 102 9.86 -17.13 -16.46
N PRO A 103 9.61 -17.96 -15.43
CA PRO A 103 10.64 -18.75 -14.75
C PRO A 103 11.34 -19.76 -15.68
N VAL A 104 10.63 -20.29 -16.66
CA VAL A 104 11.17 -21.22 -17.67
C VAL A 104 11.69 -20.47 -18.92
N GLN A 105 10.83 -19.73 -19.60
CA GLN A 105 11.14 -19.08 -20.88
C GLN A 105 12.13 -17.91 -20.77
N GLN A 106 12.37 -17.34 -19.57
CA GLN A 106 13.20 -16.14 -19.36
C GLN A 106 12.76 -14.93 -20.21
N THR A 107 11.52 -14.93 -20.67
CA THR A 107 10.89 -13.83 -21.39
C THR A 107 10.20 -12.89 -20.40
N ARG A 108 10.16 -11.60 -20.72
CA ARG A 108 9.45 -10.62 -19.91
C ARG A 108 7.94 -10.83 -20.09
N LEU A 109 7.25 -11.21 -19.02
CA LEU A 109 5.80 -11.31 -18.97
C LEU A 109 5.23 -10.10 -18.22
N GLU A 110 4.15 -9.54 -18.77
CA GLU A 110 3.40 -8.46 -18.16
C GLU A 110 1.91 -8.79 -18.18
N LEU A 111 1.28 -8.73 -17.01
CA LEU A 111 -0.13 -9.02 -16.80
C LEU A 111 -0.79 -7.78 -16.20
N THR A 112 -1.92 -7.37 -16.79
CA THR A 112 -2.73 -6.25 -16.32
C THR A 112 -4.15 -6.73 -16.06
N ALA A 113 -4.60 -6.61 -14.81
CA ALA A 113 -5.98 -6.82 -14.42
C ALA A 113 -6.80 -5.54 -14.69
N PRO A 114 -8.03 -5.65 -15.24
CA PRO A 114 -8.90 -4.50 -15.41
C PRO A 114 -9.28 -3.92 -14.03
N LEU A 115 -9.53 -2.61 -13.98
CA LEU A 115 -10.01 -2.00 -12.75
C LEU A 115 -11.37 -2.61 -12.34
N PRO A 116 -11.65 -2.79 -11.03
CA PRO A 116 -12.94 -3.30 -10.60
C PRO A 116 -14.08 -2.34 -11.01
N PRO A 117 -15.14 -2.80 -11.71
CA PRO A 117 -16.21 -1.92 -12.21
C PRO A 117 -16.89 -1.09 -11.11
N ILE A 118 -16.90 -1.58 -9.86
CA ILE A 118 -17.47 -0.87 -8.72
C ILE A 118 -16.74 0.45 -8.40
N TRP A 119 -15.52 0.65 -8.90
CA TRP A 119 -14.74 1.89 -8.71
C TRP A 119 -15.30 3.05 -9.55
N GLN A 120 -16.03 2.78 -10.63
CA GLN A 120 -16.75 3.83 -11.39
C GLN A 120 -17.75 4.60 -10.53
N LYS A 121 -18.37 3.94 -9.54
CA LYS A 121 -19.28 4.60 -8.57
C LYS A 121 -18.56 5.64 -7.69
N TRP A 122 -17.23 5.59 -7.65
CA TRP A 122 -16.36 6.54 -6.96
C TRP A 122 -15.73 7.56 -7.91
N GLY A 123 -16.22 7.64 -9.16
CA GLY A 123 -15.73 8.55 -10.20
C GLY A 123 -14.35 8.18 -10.74
N ILE A 124 -13.93 6.93 -10.57
CA ILE A 124 -12.68 6.41 -11.15
C ILE A 124 -12.99 5.82 -12.53
N PRO A 125 -12.29 6.21 -13.61
CA PRO A 125 -12.46 5.66 -14.95
C PRO A 125 -12.00 4.20 -15.06
N ASP A 126 -12.28 3.55 -16.19
CA ASP A 126 -11.88 2.16 -16.45
C ASP A 126 -10.37 1.96 -16.64
N GLU A 127 -9.65 3.03 -16.97
CA GLU A 127 -8.21 3.06 -17.14
C GLU A 127 -7.58 4.26 -16.42
N PRO A 128 -6.42 4.11 -15.76
CA PRO A 128 -5.60 5.23 -15.32
C PRO A 128 -5.23 6.22 -16.43
N PRO A 129 -5.06 7.51 -16.07
CA PRO A 129 -4.58 8.54 -16.97
C PRO A 129 -3.09 8.40 -17.30
#